data_AF-A0AAE3VDL7-F1
#
_entry.id   AF-A0AAE3VDL7-F1
#
_cell.length_a   1.000
_cell.length_b   1.000
_cell.length_c   1.000
_cell.angle_alpha   90.00
_cell.angle_beta   90.00
_cell.angle_gamma   90.00
#
_symmetry.space_group_name_H-M   'P 1'
#
loop_
_entity.id
_entity.type
_entity.pdbx_description
1 polymer ?
#
loop_
_entity_poly.entity_id
_entity_poly.type
_entity_poly.pdbx_seq_one_letter_code
_entity_poly.pdbx_strand_id
1 'polypeptide(L)'
;MKPIRQFFARIKPAPTGADRQRGMALMLVLGVLATVLLMVAHLMTVAEVIAKEAKVAALRSEMRYQAEAAADTGFWMLLTDRRLFANRKLGQSLEAREAVSDFEPWMVDRRAHAFDNDSCYVYLQAAEQAFIVTKPDTLKDNVDPDDQEKLDEISEFIDVLNDYTDRDDLKKLYGKEVDDYAADGFPTLPRNNAMQFREELYWLPNWQNCVVGEVTVIPPRNINYVMGKNKPSFFSASEDYVKRVLDLGDNEWDAIEQAREEWANNGTPLEESLDAALYQTILGAFDFNEADLAAISAVSHAPGDPRIRLHVQVIREVKITSGTIFSDREQETFSIWEKKLH
;
A
#
# COMPACT_ATOMS: atom_id res chain seq x y z
N MET A 1 51.05 12.80 -90.46
CA MET A 1 50.03 13.88 -90.54
C MET A 1 49.02 13.69 -89.39
N LYS A 2 48.70 14.79 -88.70
CA LYS A 2 47.84 15.00 -87.49
C LYS A 2 46.41 14.38 -87.56
N PRO A 3 45.59 14.34 -86.47
CA PRO A 3 45.73 15.10 -85.21
C PRO A 3 45.51 14.33 -83.88
N ILE A 4 46.11 14.94 -82.85
CA ILE A 4 45.90 14.74 -81.41
C ILE A 4 44.48 15.24 -81.05
N ARG A 5 43.68 14.41 -80.37
CA ARG A 5 42.41 14.82 -79.77
C ARG A 5 42.70 15.70 -78.55
N GLN A 6 42.41 17.00 -78.66
CA GLN A 6 42.39 17.92 -77.53
C GLN A 6 41.19 17.61 -76.63
N PHE A 7 41.46 17.14 -75.41
CA PHE A 7 40.50 17.15 -74.31
C PHE A 7 40.29 18.61 -73.89
N PHE A 8 39.24 19.25 -74.39
CA PHE A 8 38.76 20.51 -73.82
C PHE A 8 38.07 20.20 -72.50
N ALA A 9 38.78 20.42 -71.39
CA ALA A 9 38.15 20.59 -70.09
C ALA A 9 37.22 21.80 -70.20
N ARG A 10 35.91 21.54 -70.19
CA ARG A 10 34.87 22.58 -70.16
C ARG A 10 34.92 23.24 -68.79
N ILE A 11 35.73 24.28 -68.65
CA ILE A 11 35.74 25.14 -67.46
C ILE A 11 34.34 25.75 -67.37
N LYS A 12 33.55 25.33 -66.37
CA LYS A 12 32.25 25.96 -66.09
C LYS A 12 32.50 27.46 -65.87
N PRO A 13 31.74 28.36 -66.52
CA PRO A 13 31.89 29.79 -66.29
C PRO A 13 31.66 30.08 -64.81
N ALA A 14 32.47 30.99 -64.26
CA ALA A 14 32.31 31.43 -62.87
C ALA A 14 30.87 31.96 -62.68
N PRO A 15 30.19 31.57 -61.59
CA PRO A 15 28.79 31.93 -61.38
C PRO A 15 28.63 33.45 -61.38
N THR A 16 27.69 33.95 -62.18
CA THR A 16 27.39 35.38 -62.25
C THR A 16 26.80 35.86 -60.93
N GLY A 17 26.85 37.17 -60.65
CA GLY A 17 26.32 37.75 -59.41
C GLY A 17 24.85 37.39 -59.16
N ALA A 18 24.05 37.23 -60.22
CA ALA A 18 22.65 36.79 -60.16
C ALA A 18 22.49 35.31 -59.75
N ASP A 19 23.39 34.42 -60.18
CA ASP A 19 23.36 32.99 -59.80
C ASP A 19 23.73 32.81 -58.33
N ARG A 20 24.68 33.61 -57.82
CA ARG A 20 25.02 33.64 -56.39
C ARG A 20 23.85 34.16 -55.55
N GLN A 21 23.16 35.21 -55.98
CA GLN A 21 21.99 35.75 -55.29
C GLN A 21 20.82 34.75 -55.28
N ARG A 22 20.57 34.04 -56.38
CA ARG A 22 19.55 32.97 -56.44
C ARG A 22 19.89 31.79 -55.53
N GLY A 23 21.15 31.37 -55.48
CA GLY A 23 21.61 30.32 -54.56
C GLY A 23 21.44 30.71 -53.09
N MET A 24 21.80 31.95 -52.72
CA MET A 24 21.60 32.44 -51.34
C MET A 24 20.12 32.57 -50.97
N ALA A 25 19.27 33.04 -51.89
CA ALA A 25 17.83 33.11 -51.66
C ALA A 25 17.22 31.72 -51.43
N LEU A 26 17.62 30.71 -52.21
CA LEU A 26 17.16 29.33 -52.02
C LEU A 26 17.61 28.76 -50.68
N MET A 27 18.87 28.98 -50.28
CA MET A 27 19.38 28.55 -48.98
C MET A 27 18.63 29.21 -47.81
N LEU A 28 18.28 30.49 -47.92
CA LEU A 28 17.46 31.19 -46.94
C LEU A 28 16.05 30.60 -46.85
N VAL A 29 15.39 30.37 -47.98
CA VAL A 29 14.04 29.78 -48.00
C VAL A 29 14.05 28.35 -47.44
N LEU A 30 15.03 27.53 -47.82
CA LEU A 30 15.19 26.18 -47.28
C LEU A 30 15.52 26.18 -45.79
N GLY A 31 16.35 27.13 -45.32
CA GLY A 31 16.64 27.30 -43.91
C GLY A 31 15.40 27.67 -43.10
N VAL A 32 14.62 28.65 -43.58
CA VAL A 32 13.34 29.03 -42.96
C VAL A 32 12.39 27.84 -42.97
N LEU A 33 12.23 27.14 -44.10
CA LEU A 33 11.35 25.98 -44.21
C LEU A 33 11.76 24.84 -43.27
N ALA A 34 13.06 24.58 -43.13
CA ALA A 34 13.57 23.59 -42.18
C ALA A 34 13.28 23.98 -40.71
N THR A 35 13.47 25.26 -40.35
CA THR A 35 13.13 25.72 -38.99
C THR A 35 11.63 25.64 -38.70
N VAL A 36 10.79 25.98 -39.68
CA VAL A 36 9.33 25.87 -39.55
C VAL A 36 8.90 24.41 -39.39
N LEU A 37 9.47 23.49 -40.19
CA LEU A 37 9.18 22.06 -40.06
C LEU A 37 9.61 21.52 -38.69
N LEU A 38 10.76 21.94 -38.16
CA LEU A 38 11.22 21.55 -36.83
C LEU A 38 10.27 22.07 -35.74
N MET A 39 9.81 23.31 -35.85
CA MET A 39 8.80 23.84 -34.92
C MET A 39 7.47 23.09 -35.01
N VAL A 40 7.00 22.74 -36.22
CA VAL A 40 5.78 21.94 -36.39
C VAL A 40 5.95 20.54 -35.79
N ALA A 41 7.08 19.88 -36.01
CA ALA A 41 7.37 18.58 -35.41
C ALA A 41 7.39 18.68 -33.87
N HIS A 42 8.04 19.71 -33.32
CA HIS A 42 8.06 19.93 -31.88
C HIS A 42 6.66 20.15 -31.30
N LEU A 43 5.84 21.01 -31.94
CA LEU A 43 4.46 21.24 -31.53
C LEU A 43 3.61 19.97 -31.57
N MET A 44 3.79 19.13 -32.59
CA MET A 44 3.11 17.82 -32.68
C MET A 44 3.52 16.89 -31.53
N THR A 45 4.81 16.81 -31.21
CA THR A 45 5.28 15.97 -30.10
C THR A 45 4.75 16.46 -28.75
N VAL A 46 4.75 17.78 -28.53
CA VAL A 46 4.21 18.38 -27.30
C VAL A 46 2.70 18.14 -27.20
N ALA A 47 1.96 18.30 -28.29
CA ALA A 47 0.52 18.02 -28.32
C ALA A 47 0.20 16.55 -28.01
N GLU A 48 0.99 15.62 -28.55
CA GLU A 48 0.83 14.19 -28.27
C GLU A 48 1.13 13.86 -26.80
N VAL A 49 2.19 14.44 -26.22
CA VAL A 49 2.51 14.27 -24.80
C VAL A 49 1.38 14.79 -23.92
N ILE A 50 0.90 16.02 -24.16
CA ILE A 50 -0.22 16.61 -23.40
C ILE A 50 -1.48 15.74 -23.52
N ALA A 51 -1.80 15.24 -24.72
CA ALA A 51 -2.95 14.38 -24.92
C ALA A 51 -2.84 13.05 -24.13
N LYS A 52 -1.64 12.45 -24.10
CA LYS A 52 -1.39 11.24 -23.31
C LYS A 52 -1.46 11.51 -21.80
N GLU A 53 -0.87 12.60 -21.33
CA GLU A 53 -0.94 13.01 -19.92
C GLU A 53 -2.38 13.28 -19.49
N ALA A 54 -3.16 14.00 -20.30
CA ALA A 54 -4.57 14.25 -20.03
C ALA A 54 -5.37 12.94 -19.95
N LYS A 55 -5.11 11.98 -20.84
CA LYS A 55 -5.74 10.66 -20.81
C LYS A 55 -5.39 9.89 -19.53
N VAL A 56 -4.10 9.86 -19.14
CA VAL A 56 -3.66 9.18 -17.91
C VAL A 56 -4.26 9.86 -16.68
N ALA A 57 -4.31 11.18 -16.63
CA ALA A 57 -4.90 11.93 -15.52
C ALA A 57 -6.40 11.62 -15.38
N ALA A 58 -7.14 11.62 -16.50
CA ALA A 58 -8.57 11.29 -16.51
C ALA A 58 -8.82 9.86 -16.02
N LEU A 59 -8.08 8.88 -16.56
CA LEU A 59 -8.19 7.47 -16.17
C LEU A 59 -7.87 7.27 -14.69
N ARG A 60 -6.81 7.92 -14.19
CA ARG A 60 -6.43 7.83 -12.78
C ARG A 60 -7.47 8.47 -11.85
N SER A 61 -8.12 9.54 -12.29
CA SER A 61 -9.21 10.19 -11.56
C SER A 61 -10.47 9.32 -11.52
N GLU A 62 -10.81 8.67 -12.63
CA GLU A 62 -11.95 7.75 -12.72
C GLU A 62 -11.76 6.54 -11.81
N MET A 63 -10.61 5.87 -11.94
CA MET A 63 -10.23 4.74 -11.07
C MET A 63 -10.24 5.11 -9.59
N ARG A 64 -9.80 6.34 -9.27
CA ARG A 64 -9.82 6.84 -7.90
C ARG A 64 -11.25 7.01 -7.40
N TYR A 65 -12.10 7.66 -8.18
CA TYR A 65 -13.49 7.86 -7.80
C TYR A 65 -14.23 6.54 -7.58
N GLN A 66 -14.00 5.55 -8.45
CA GLN A 66 -14.53 4.20 -8.30
C GLN A 66 -14.05 3.52 -7.01
N ALA A 67 -12.74 3.57 -6.74
CA ALA A 67 -12.18 2.97 -5.54
C ALA A 67 -12.69 3.65 -4.26
N GLU A 68 -12.79 4.98 -4.25
CA GLU A 68 -13.31 5.73 -3.09
C GLU A 68 -14.80 5.42 -2.86
N ALA A 69 -15.62 5.40 -3.91
CA ALA A 69 -17.04 5.06 -3.82
C ALA A 69 -17.28 3.61 -3.38
N ALA A 70 -16.50 2.66 -3.90
CA ALA A 70 -16.55 1.26 -3.51
C ALA A 70 -16.12 1.08 -2.05
N ALA A 71 -15.05 1.75 -1.60
CA ALA A 71 -14.60 1.70 -0.21
C ALA A 71 -15.68 2.23 0.76
N ASP A 72 -16.30 3.38 0.45
CA ASP A 72 -17.38 3.94 1.26
C ASP A 72 -18.62 3.04 1.27
N THR A 73 -18.95 2.44 0.13
CA THR A 73 -20.06 1.46 0.07
C THR A 73 -19.74 0.23 0.92
N GLY A 74 -18.52 -0.31 0.82
CA GLY A 74 -18.07 -1.44 1.63
C GLY A 74 -18.08 -1.16 3.13
N PHE A 75 -17.75 0.08 3.54
CA PHE A 75 -17.90 0.51 4.93
C PHE A 75 -19.37 0.43 5.40
N TRP A 76 -20.32 0.95 4.61
CA TRP A 76 -21.74 0.89 4.96
C TRP A 76 -22.29 -0.53 4.95
N MET A 77 -21.82 -1.39 4.05
CA MET A 77 -22.19 -2.80 4.04
C MET A 77 -21.68 -3.51 5.29
N LEU A 78 -20.43 -3.28 5.70
CA LEU A 78 -19.87 -3.79 6.97
C LEU A 78 -20.68 -3.31 8.19
N LEU A 79 -21.04 -2.03 8.27
CA LEU A 79 -21.86 -1.51 9.37
C LEU A 79 -23.26 -2.12 9.39
N THR A 80 -23.88 -2.28 8.22
CA THR A 80 -25.18 -2.92 8.08
C THR A 80 -25.11 -4.37 8.53
N ASP A 81 -24.06 -5.08 8.12
CA ASP A 81 -23.81 -6.47 8.50
C ASP A 81 -23.62 -6.63 10.00
N ARG A 82 -22.79 -5.77 10.63
CA ARG A 82 -22.61 -5.72 12.09
C ARG A 82 -23.90 -5.42 12.84
N ARG A 83 -24.84 -4.68 12.22
CA ARG A 83 -26.16 -4.39 12.81
C ARG A 83 -27.12 -5.58 12.69
N LEU A 84 -27.08 -6.32 11.59
CA LEU A 84 -27.96 -7.46 11.34
C LEU A 84 -27.52 -8.70 12.10
N PHE A 85 -26.21 -8.94 12.21
CA PHE A 85 -25.65 -10.17 12.76
C PHE A 85 -24.77 -9.90 13.99
N ALA A 86 -25.26 -10.32 15.17
CA ALA A 86 -24.55 -10.13 16.43
C ALA A 86 -23.32 -11.04 16.58
N ASN A 87 -23.31 -12.24 15.97
CA ASN A 87 -22.14 -13.10 15.98
C ASN A 87 -21.11 -12.59 14.95
N ARG A 88 -19.95 -12.15 15.44
CA ARG A 88 -18.83 -11.61 14.65
C ARG A 88 -17.57 -12.48 14.73
N LYS A 89 -17.72 -13.76 15.07
CA LYS A 89 -16.61 -14.70 15.09
C LYS A 89 -16.34 -15.22 13.68
N LEU A 90 -15.11 -15.01 13.22
CA LEU A 90 -14.62 -15.43 11.90
C LEU A 90 -14.25 -16.92 11.90
N GLY A 91 -14.32 -17.56 10.74
CA GLY A 91 -13.96 -18.97 10.57
C GLY A 91 -14.97 -19.99 11.11
N GLN A 92 -16.18 -19.56 11.47
CA GLN A 92 -17.28 -20.42 11.92
C GLN A 92 -18.37 -20.53 10.85
N SER A 93 -19.18 -21.60 10.93
CA SER A 93 -20.31 -21.82 10.02
C SER A 93 -21.20 -20.60 9.84
N LEU A 94 -21.43 -20.26 8.57
CA LEU A 94 -22.29 -19.17 8.12
C LEU A 94 -23.74 -19.63 7.89
N GLU A 95 -24.05 -20.91 8.06
CA GLU A 95 -25.40 -21.48 7.81
C GLU A 95 -26.50 -20.74 8.58
N ALA A 96 -26.22 -20.33 9.82
CA ALA A 96 -27.17 -19.59 10.63
C ALA A 96 -27.47 -18.18 10.07
N ARG A 97 -26.55 -17.61 9.29
CA ARG A 97 -26.71 -16.29 8.65
C ARG A 97 -27.45 -16.43 7.33
N GLU A 98 -27.06 -17.41 6.52
CA GLU A 98 -27.71 -17.74 5.25
C GLU A 98 -29.18 -18.15 5.46
N ALA A 99 -29.50 -18.79 6.58
CA ALA A 99 -30.89 -19.12 6.93
C ALA A 99 -31.76 -17.90 7.26
N VAL A 100 -31.16 -16.77 7.63
CA VAL A 100 -31.86 -15.55 8.08
C VAL A 100 -31.93 -14.50 6.98
N SER A 101 -30.95 -14.44 6.08
CA SER A 101 -30.89 -13.44 5.01
C SER A 101 -30.02 -13.89 3.84
N ASP A 102 -30.42 -13.49 2.64
CA ASP A 102 -29.61 -13.57 1.42
C ASP A 102 -28.54 -12.47 1.34
N PHE A 103 -28.37 -11.68 2.40
CA PHE A 103 -27.35 -10.63 2.47
C PHE A 103 -25.96 -11.26 2.56
N GLU A 104 -25.09 -10.93 1.59
CA GLU A 104 -23.72 -11.43 1.57
C GLU A 104 -22.98 -11.04 2.87
N PRO A 105 -22.16 -11.93 3.46
CA PRO A 105 -21.38 -11.57 4.63
C PRO A 105 -20.34 -10.48 4.32
N TRP A 106 -20.43 -9.34 5.02
CA TRP A 106 -19.41 -8.29 4.99
C TRP A 106 -18.67 -8.25 6.32
N MET A 107 -17.56 -8.99 6.39
CA MET A 107 -16.75 -9.16 7.59
C MET A 107 -15.31 -8.75 7.36
N VAL A 108 -14.57 -8.52 8.45
CA VAL A 108 -13.13 -8.20 8.40
C VAL A 108 -12.30 -9.47 8.21
N ASP A 109 -12.48 -10.16 7.07
CA ASP A 109 -11.90 -11.48 6.76
C ASP A 109 -11.12 -11.54 5.44
N ARG A 110 -10.89 -10.39 4.79
CA ARG A 110 -10.23 -10.23 3.49
C ARG A 110 -10.96 -10.87 2.30
N ARG A 111 -12.24 -11.23 2.44
CA ARG A 111 -13.04 -11.65 1.28
C ARG A 111 -13.13 -10.53 0.24
N ALA A 112 -13.05 -10.90 -1.03
CA ALA A 112 -13.15 -9.97 -2.15
C ALA A 112 -14.62 -9.67 -2.46
N HIS A 113 -14.99 -8.39 -2.43
CA HIS A 113 -16.31 -7.93 -2.85
C HIS A 113 -16.21 -7.16 -4.15
N ALA A 114 -16.83 -7.69 -5.21
CA ALA A 114 -16.78 -7.09 -6.54
C ALA A 114 -17.77 -5.93 -6.69
N PHE A 115 -17.33 -4.87 -7.34
CA PHE A 115 -18.10 -3.70 -7.75
C PHE A 115 -17.90 -3.40 -9.22
N ASP A 116 -18.83 -2.62 -9.80
CA ASP A 116 -18.72 -2.06 -11.15
C ASP A 116 -18.35 -3.11 -12.22
N ASN A 117 -19.06 -4.25 -12.23
CA ASN A 117 -18.82 -5.38 -13.13
C ASN A 117 -17.36 -5.89 -13.08
N ASP A 118 -16.87 -6.21 -11.89
CA ASP A 118 -15.51 -6.76 -11.66
C ASP A 118 -14.36 -5.79 -11.99
N SER A 119 -14.66 -4.49 -12.16
CA SER A 119 -13.62 -3.48 -12.37
C SER A 119 -13.04 -2.93 -11.07
N CYS A 120 -13.71 -3.15 -9.94
CA CYS A 120 -13.22 -2.77 -8.61
C CYS A 120 -13.50 -3.87 -7.59
N TYR A 121 -12.54 -4.14 -6.71
CA TYR A 121 -12.68 -5.10 -5.62
C TYR A 121 -12.43 -4.42 -4.27
N VAL A 122 -13.28 -4.70 -3.29
CA VAL A 122 -13.13 -4.22 -1.92
C VAL A 122 -12.76 -5.39 -1.01
N TYR A 123 -11.78 -5.15 -0.15
CA TYR A 123 -11.29 -6.09 0.85
C TYR A 123 -11.35 -5.41 2.21
N LEU A 124 -11.86 -6.15 3.21
CA LEU A 124 -11.94 -5.69 4.59
C LEU A 124 -10.92 -6.45 5.44
N GLN A 125 -10.00 -5.75 6.08
CA GLN A 125 -8.98 -6.36 6.95
C GLN A 125 -8.87 -5.63 8.28
N ALA A 126 -8.37 -6.30 9.30
CA ALA A 126 -8.18 -5.69 10.60
C ALA A 126 -7.03 -4.69 10.47
N ALA A 127 -7.22 -3.49 11.02
CA ALA A 127 -6.15 -2.51 11.15
C ALA A 127 -5.37 -2.68 12.48
N GLU A 128 -5.87 -3.54 13.36
CA GLU A 128 -5.15 -4.04 14.54
C GLU A 128 -4.14 -5.09 14.07
N GLN A 129 -2.86 -4.78 14.20
CA GLN A 129 -1.78 -5.58 13.65
C GLN A 129 -0.85 -6.12 14.75
N ALA A 130 0.10 -6.96 14.35
CA ALA A 130 0.98 -7.68 15.24
C ALA A 130 1.84 -6.78 16.13
N PHE A 131 2.40 -5.70 15.57
CA PHE A 131 3.28 -4.80 16.32
C PHE A 131 2.56 -3.54 16.79
N ILE A 132 2.62 -3.27 18.09
CA ILE A 132 2.10 -2.05 18.71
C ILE A 132 3.29 -1.22 19.22
N VAL A 133 3.53 -0.10 18.55
CA VAL A 133 4.64 0.83 18.86
C VAL A 133 4.72 1.21 20.33
N THR A 134 3.59 1.40 21.01
CA THR A 134 3.53 1.82 22.42
C THR A 134 3.83 0.70 23.41
N LYS A 135 3.95 -0.54 22.94
CA LYS A 135 4.29 -1.73 23.74
C LYS A 135 5.38 -2.53 23.03
N PRO A 136 6.57 -1.95 22.82
CA PRO A 136 7.56 -2.57 21.95
C PRO A 136 8.18 -3.85 22.55
N ASP A 137 8.08 -4.04 23.87
CA ASP A 137 8.53 -5.26 24.55
C ASP A 137 7.83 -6.54 24.08
N THR A 138 6.62 -6.45 23.52
CA THR A 138 5.90 -7.62 23.00
C THR A 138 6.60 -8.28 21.81
N LEU A 139 7.59 -7.62 21.20
CA LEU A 139 8.45 -8.24 20.19
C LEU A 139 9.25 -9.43 20.74
N LYS A 140 9.52 -9.45 22.05
CA LYS A 140 10.28 -10.54 22.70
C LYS A 140 9.40 -11.76 23.00
N ASP A 141 8.07 -11.61 23.02
CA ASP A 141 7.14 -12.67 23.46
C ASP A 141 7.16 -13.91 22.56
N ASN A 142 7.51 -13.75 21.27
CA ASN A 142 7.51 -14.82 20.27
C ASN A 142 8.93 -15.25 19.84
N VAL A 143 9.95 -14.88 20.63
CA VAL A 143 11.34 -15.27 20.37
C VAL A 143 11.74 -16.37 21.35
N ASP A 144 12.46 -17.37 20.87
CA ASP A 144 13.01 -18.43 21.71
C ASP A 144 13.91 -17.80 22.80
N PRO A 145 13.67 -18.08 24.09
CA PRO A 145 14.51 -17.59 25.19
C PRO A 145 16.00 -17.93 25.04
N ASP A 146 16.34 -19.00 24.31
CA ASP A 146 17.72 -19.42 24.08
C ASP A 146 18.38 -18.69 22.88
N ASP A 147 17.61 -17.96 22.07
CA ASP A 147 18.10 -17.15 20.94
C ASP A 147 18.54 -15.76 21.42
N GLN A 148 19.64 -15.73 22.18
CA GLN A 148 20.19 -14.50 22.76
C GLN A 148 20.55 -13.45 21.70
N GLU A 149 20.98 -13.86 20.51
CA GLU A 149 21.36 -12.96 19.42
C GLU A 149 20.15 -12.13 18.96
N LYS A 150 19.00 -12.76 18.72
CA LYS A 150 17.78 -12.03 18.36
C LYS A 150 17.23 -11.20 19.51
N LEU A 151 17.32 -11.69 20.75
CA LEU A 151 16.87 -10.93 21.92
C LEU A 151 17.70 -9.66 22.13
N ASP A 152 18.99 -9.73 21.86
CA ASP A 152 19.90 -8.58 21.90
C ASP A 152 19.59 -7.59 20.78
N GLU A 153 19.37 -8.07 19.54
CA GLU A 153 18.98 -7.23 18.39
C GLU A 153 17.66 -6.49 18.64
N ILE A 154 16.64 -7.18 19.16
CA ILE A 154 15.36 -6.56 19.54
C ILE A 154 15.55 -5.55 20.68
N SER A 155 16.43 -5.84 21.64
CA SER A 155 16.69 -4.93 22.76
C SER A 155 17.38 -3.65 22.29
N GLU A 156 18.34 -3.76 21.36
CA GLU A 156 18.96 -2.61 20.69
C GLU A 156 17.90 -1.77 19.94
N PHE A 157 17.03 -2.41 19.17
CA PHE A 157 15.95 -1.71 18.48
C PHE A 157 14.99 -1.00 19.44
N ILE A 158 14.63 -1.63 20.56
CA ILE A 158 13.77 -1.03 21.58
C ILE A 158 14.44 0.20 22.22
N ASP A 159 15.75 0.15 22.49
CA ASP A 159 16.50 1.30 23.00
C ASP A 159 16.42 2.47 22.01
N VAL A 160 16.71 2.23 20.73
CA VAL A 160 16.66 3.27 19.69
C VAL A 160 15.24 3.82 19.50
N LEU A 161 14.22 2.96 19.51
CA LEU A 161 12.82 3.37 19.41
C LEU A 161 12.40 4.26 20.59
N ASN A 162 12.86 3.94 21.79
CA ASN A 162 12.53 4.73 22.96
C ASN A 162 13.17 6.12 22.89
N ASP A 163 14.48 6.22 22.61
CA ASP A 163 15.18 7.50 22.46
C ASP A 163 14.60 8.33 21.30
N TYR A 164 14.03 7.68 20.28
CA TYR A 164 13.32 8.40 19.21
C TYR A 164 12.03 9.09 19.70
N THR A 165 11.38 8.56 20.75
CA THR A 165 10.01 8.94 21.16
C THR A 165 9.88 9.62 22.51
N ASP A 166 10.85 9.45 23.41
CA ASP A 166 10.89 10.15 24.69
C ASP A 166 11.25 11.64 24.49
N ARG A 167 11.28 12.41 25.58
CA ARG A 167 11.40 13.88 25.50
C ARG A 167 12.73 14.40 26.02
N ASP A 168 13.50 13.52 26.64
CA ASP A 168 14.81 13.86 27.15
C ASP A 168 15.86 13.53 26.09
N ASP A 169 17.09 13.98 26.34
CA ASP A 169 18.24 13.69 25.47
C ASP A 169 19.14 12.62 26.14
N LEU A 170 18.55 11.74 26.95
CA LEU A 170 19.29 10.72 27.71
C LEU A 170 19.47 9.45 26.88
N LYS A 171 20.55 9.44 26.13
CA LYS A 171 20.98 8.28 25.33
C LYS A 171 21.02 6.97 26.13
N LYS A 172 20.27 5.96 25.68
CA LYS A 172 20.34 4.58 26.19
C LYS A 172 21.59 3.85 25.72
N LEU A 173 21.79 2.61 26.19
CA LEU A 173 22.99 1.83 25.91
C LEU A 173 23.27 1.70 24.40
N TYR A 174 22.23 1.41 23.63
CA TYR A 174 22.30 1.31 22.16
C TYR A 174 21.45 2.36 21.43
N GLY A 175 20.94 3.35 22.17
CA GLY A 175 20.03 4.33 21.61
C GLY A 175 20.69 5.36 20.69
N LYS A 176 19.90 6.27 20.12
CA LYS A 176 20.37 7.33 19.22
C LYS A 176 19.68 8.65 19.52
N GLU A 177 20.50 9.70 19.63
CA GLU A 177 20.05 11.05 19.95
C GLU A 177 20.32 12.04 18.80
N VAL A 178 19.97 13.32 19.00
CA VAL A 178 20.10 14.39 18.01
C VAL A 178 21.46 14.39 17.31
N ASP A 179 22.55 14.24 18.06
CA ASP A 179 23.91 14.25 17.52
C ASP A 179 24.19 13.04 16.61
N ASP A 180 23.64 11.86 16.95
CA ASP A 180 23.81 10.63 16.16
C ASP A 180 23.03 10.74 14.85
N TYR A 181 21.77 11.19 14.90
CA TYR A 181 20.95 11.39 13.71
C TYR A 181 21.49 12.52 12.81
N ALA A 182 22.02 13.60 13.39
CA ALA A 182 22.67 14.67 12.63
C ALA A 182 23.91 14.17 11.89
N ALA A 183 24.70 13.28 12.51
CA ALA A 183 25.85 12.65 11.86
C ALA A 183 25.44 11.74 10.69
N ASP A 184 24.28 11.08 10.80
CA ASP A 184 23.68 10.25 9.74
C ASP A 184 23.00 11.08 8.62
N GLY A 185 23.00 12.41 8.72
CA GLY A 185 22.42 13.32 7.73
C GLY A 185 20.94 13.67 7.98
N PHE A 186 20.41 13.35 9.16
CA PHE A 186 19.04 13.61 9.58
C PHE A 186 18.98 14.62 10.74
N PRO A 187 19.29 15.91 10.50
CA PRO A 187 19.41 16.91 11.58
C PRO A 187 18.09 17.29 12.26
N THR A 188 16.95 16.79 11.78
CA THR A 188 15.61 17.03 12.35
C THR A 188 15.09 15.85 13.17
N LEU A 189 15.89 14.79 13.33
CA LEU A 189 15.60 13.62 14.14
C LEU A 189 16.52 13.62 15.38
N PRO A 190 16.17 12.93 16.48
CA PRO A 190 14.94 12.19 16.73
C PRO A 190 13.71 13.11 16.87
N ARG A 191 12.51 12.51 16.93
CA ARG A 191 11.25 13.27 17.03
C ARG A 191 11.10 13.94 18.41
N ASN A 192 11.65 13.31 19.44
CA ASN A 192 11.53 13.69 20.85
C ASN A 192 10.07 13.82 21.32
N ASN A 193 9.20 12.96 20.79
CA ASN A 193 7.78 12.93 21.07
C ASN A 193 7.15 11.62 20.56
N ALA A 194 5.92 11.32 21.00
CA ALA A 194 5.17 10.19 20.49
C ALA A 194 5.06 10.24 18.94
N MET A 195 5.30 9.09 18.30
CA MET A 195 5.17 8.92 16.86
C MET A 195 3.76 9.28 16.39
N GLN A 196 3.65 9.80 15.17
CA GLN A 196 2.38 10.11 14.52
C GLN A 196 2.06 9.19 13.36
N PHE A 197 3.10 8.66 12.71
CA PHE A 197 2.96 7.76 11.58
C PHE A 197 3.77 6.50 11.84
N ARG A 198 3.23 5.34 11.46
CA ARG A 198 3.98 4.08 11.55
C ARG A 198 5.20 4.09 10.61
N GLU A 199 5.14 4.87 9.53
CA GLU A 199 6.22 5.07 8.56
C GLU A 199 7.45 5.75 9.18
N GLU A 200 7.32 6.34 10.37
CA GLU A 200 8.47 6.85 11.12
C GLU A 200 9.45 5.75 11.53
N LEU A 201 8.99 4.49 11.61
CA LEU A 201 9.85 3.32 11.84
C LEU A 201 10.93 3.18 10.76
N TYR A 202 10.71 3.70 9.54
CA TYR A 202 11.70 3.63 8.47
C TYR A 202 12.97 4.42 8.75
N TRP A 203 12.93 5.35 9.70
CA TRP A 203 14.10 6.11 10.14
C TRP A 203 14.91 5.40 11.22
N LEU A 204 14.36 4.35 11.83
CA LEU A 204 15.03 3.61 12.89
C LEU A 204 15.93 2.51 12.27
N PRO A 205 17.17 2.34 12.74
CA PRO A 205 18.02 1.24 12.30
C PRO A 205 17.41 -0.13 12.68
N ASN A 206 17.71 -1.16 11.88
CA ASN A 206 17.36 -2.58 12.12
C ASN A 206 15.87 -2.91 12.33
N TRP A 207 14.95 -1.98 12.03
CA TRP A 207 13.51 -2.19 12.23
C TRP A 207 12.97 -3.40 11.45
N GLN A 208 13.50 -3.70 10.26
CA GLN A 208 13.06 -4.79 9.38
C GLN A 208 13.34 -6.18 9.95
N ASN A 209 14.42 -6.30 10.73
CA ASN A 209 14.80 -7.57 11.33
C ASN A 209 13.96 -7.83 12.59
N CYS A 210 13.63 -6.77 13.32
CA CYS A 210 12.92 -6.84 14.59
C CYS A 210 11.39 -6.92 14.43
N VAL A 211 10.82 -6.10 13.55
CA VAL A 211 9.37 -5.98 13.37
C VAL A 211 8.91 -6.92 12.27
N VAL A 212 8.15 -7.93 12.66
CA VAL A 212 7.63 -8.98 11.77
C VAL A 212 6.18 -8.70 11.45
N GLY A 213 5.87 -8.60 10.16
CA GLY A 213 4.51 -8.35 9.69
C GLY A 213 4.09 -6.89 9.76
N GLU A 214 2.79 -6.66 9.84
CA GLU A 214 2.25 -5.30 9.75
C GLU A 214 2.33 -4.55 11.10
N VAL A 215 2.51 -3.24 11.00
CA VAL A 215 2.53 -2.32 12.14
C VAL A 215 1.16 -1.74 12.35
N THR A 216 0.70 -1.75 13.60
CA THR A 216 -0.59 -1.19 13.97
C THR A 216 -0.62 0.31 13.70
N VAL A 217 -1.74 0.78 13.18
CA VAL A 217 -1.89 2.18 12.80
C VAL A 217 -1.87 3.06 14.05
N ILE A 218 -1.11 4.15 13.97
CA ILE A 218 -1.02 5.13 15.04
C ILE A 218 -2.22 6.08 14.93
N PRO A 219 -3.04 6.23 15.99
CA PRO A 219 -4.17 7.13 15.94
C PRO A 219 -3.72 8.60 15.78
N PRO A 220 -4.52 9.42 15.09
CA PRO A 220 -4.32 10.87 15.08
C PRO A 220 -4.33 11.46 16.50
N ARG A 221 -3.71 12.64 16.66
CA ARG A 221 -3.69 13.35 17.94
C ARG A 221 -5.12 13.50 18.49
N ASN A 222 -5.28 13.21 19.79
CA ASN A 222 -6.54 13.28 20.55
C ASN A 222 -7.57 12.18 20.23
N ILE A 223 -7.23 11.20 19.40
CA ILE A 223 -8.04 10.00 19.20
C ILE A 223 -7.36 8.83 19.92
N ASN A 224 -8.14 8.05 20.65
CA ASN A 224 -7.70 6.79 21.22
C ASN A 224 -8.59 5.69 20.66
N TYR A 225 -8.03 4.81 19.84
CA TYR A 225 -8.70 3.57 19.50
C TYR A 225 -8.56 2.61 20.68
N VAL A 226 -9.63 1.89 21.00
CA VAL A 226 -9.51 0.69 21.85
C VAL A 226 -8.84 -0.36 20.99
N MET A 227 -7.51 -0.39 20.99
CA MET A 227 -6.79 -1.50 20.39
C MET A 227 -7.25 -2.77 21.11
N GLY A 228 -7.75 -3.73 20.33
CA GLY A 228 -8.13 -5.06 20.79
C GLY A 228 -7.03 -5.78 21.57
N LYS A 229 -7.32 -7.01 21.99
CA LYS A 229 -6.37 -7.84 22.75
C LYS A 229 -5.03 -7.95 22.00
N ASN A 230 -3.95 -8.27 22.71
CA ASN A 230 -2.58 -8.37 22.17
C ASN A 230 -2.38 -9.41 21.02
N LYS A 231 -3.43 -10.04 20.50
CA LYS A 231 -3.33 -11.04 19.42
C LYS A 231 -3.86 -10.44 18.12
N PRO A 232 -3.11 -10.52 17.01
CA PRO A 232 -3.60 -10.06 15.72
C PRO A 232 -4.72 -10.97 15.21
N SER A 233 -5.54 -10.43 14.31
CA SER A 233 -6.57 -11.20 13.61
C SER A 233 -5.92 -12.25 12.71
N PHE A 234 -6.37 -13.51 12.79
CA PHE A 234 -5.85 -14.59 11.95
C PHE A 234 -5.97 -14.25 10.46
N PHE A 235 -7.15 -13.81 10.01
CA PHE A 235 -7.43 -13.53 8.60
C PHE A 235 -6.67 -12.32 8.06
N SER A 236 -6.25 -11.41 8.94
CA SER A 236 -5.53 -10.18 8.57
C SER A 236 -4.02 -10.25 8.82
N ALA A 237 -3.53 -11.27 9.52
CA ALA A 237 -2.10 -11.46 9.71
C ALA A 237 -1.39 -11.76 8.38
N SER A 238 -0.19 -11.21 8.20
CA SER A 238 0.69 -11.51 7.07
C SER A 238 1.21 -12.94 7.14
N GLU A 239 1.47 -13.55 5.98
CA GLU A 239 2.08 -14.88 5.87
C GLU A 239 3.35 -15.03 6.74
N ASP A 240 4.30 -14.12 6.60
CA ASP A 240 5.57 -14.16 7.34
C ASP A 240 5.38 -14.15 8.86
N TYR A 241 4.33 -13.48 9.32
CA TYR A 241 4.00 -13.43 10.74
C TYR A 241 3.40 -14.75 11.21
N VAL A 242 2.47 -15.32 10.43
CA VAL A 242 1.82 -16.59 10.76
C VAL A 242 2.85 -17.72 10.78
N LYS A 243 3.72 -17.81 9.77
CA LYS A 243 4.81 -18.80 9.71
C LYS A 243 5.73 -18.70 10.91
N ARG A 244 6.12 -17.48 11.32
CA ARG A 244 7.04 -17.27 12.45
C ARG A 244 6.42 -17.60 13.81
N VAL A 245 5.16 -17.21 14.03
CA VAL A 245 4.49 -17.42 15.33
C VAL A 245 4.15 -18.89 15.56
N LEU A 246 3.80 -19.61 14.50
CA LEU A 246 3.36 -21.00 14.60
C LEU A 246 4.49 -22.02 14.32
N ASP A 247 5.70 -21.56 13.97
CA ASP A 247 6.85 -22.39 13.58
C ASP A 247 6.47 -23.46 12.54
N LEU A 248 5.78 -23.03 11.49
CA LEU A 248 5.14 -23.93 10.53
C LEU A 248 6.12 -24.46 9.49
N GLY A 249 5.97 -25.73 9.13
CA GLY A 249 6.54 -26.28 7.90
C GLY A 249 5.76 -25.86 6.65
N ASP A 250 6.37 -26.02 5.47
CA ASP A 250 5.76 -25.65 4.18
C ASP A 250 4.39 -26.32 3.95
N ASN A 251 4.25 -27.60 4.30
CA ASN A 251 2.98 -28.35 4.13
C ASN A 251 1.84 -27.82 5.02
N GLU A 252 2.17 -27.31 6.22
CA GLU A 252 1.16 -26.79 7.15
C GLU A 252 0.70 -25.39 6.71
N TRP A 253 1.61 -24.61 6.13
CA TRP A 253 1.26 -23.34 5.50
C TRP A 253 0.31 -23.53 4.32
N ASP A 254 0.60 -24.48 3.42
CA ASP A 254 -0.26 -24.76 2.27
C ASP A 254 -1.69 -25.12 2.72
N ALA A 255 -1.83 -25.89 3.80
CA ALA A 255 -3.13 -26.21 4.39
C ALA A 255 -3.85 -24.97 4.95
N ILE A 256 -3.12 -24.05 5.60
CA ILE A 256 -3.67 -22.78 6.10
C ILE A 256 -4.11 -21.87 4.96
N GLU A 257 -3.30 -21.77 3.90
CA GLU A 257 -3.61 -20.97 2.72
C GLU A 257 -4.87 -21.49 2.04
N GLN A 258 -4.95 -22.81 1.81
CA GLN A 258 -6.13 -23.44 1.24
C GLN A 258 -7.37 -23.23 2.13
N ALA A 259 -7.26 -23.38 3.46
CA ALA A 259 -8.37 -23.17 4.37
C ALA A 259 -8.87 -21.71 4.35
N ARG A 260 -7.96 -20.73 4.20
CA ARG A 260 -8.33 -19.31 4.04
C ARG A 260 -9.04 -19.06 2.71
N GLU A 261 -8.59 -19.68 1.63
CA GLU A 261 -9.25 -19.59 0.32
C GLU A 261 -10.64 -20.24 0.33
N GLU A 262 -10.78 -21.40 0.97
CA GLU A 262 -12.07 -22.09 1.11
C GLU A 262 -13.05 -21.27 1.96
N TRP A 263 -12.57 -20.65 3.04
CA TRP A 263 -13.37 -19.68 3.80
C TRP A 263 -13.80 -18.50 2.94
N ALA A 264 -12.87 -17.87 2.21
CA ALA A 264 -13.15 -16.66 1.42
C ALA A 264 -14.14 -16.93 0.28
N ASN A 265 -14.01 -18.06 -0.40
CA ASN A 265 -14.81 -18.39 -1.59
C ASN A 265 -16.13 -19.08 -1.23
N ASN A 266 -16.11 -20.04 -0.30
CA ASN A 266 -17.24 -20.92 -0.02
C ASN A 266 -17.84 -20.73 1.38
N GLY A 267 -17.18 -19.99 2.27
CA GLY A 267 -17.63 -19.84 3.66
C GLY A 267 -17.45 -21.11 4.50
N THR A 268 -16.63 -22.06 4.04
CA THR A 268 -16.39 -23.34 4.73
C THR A 268 -15.70 -23.08 6.08
N PRO A 269 -16.23 -23.59 7.20
CA PRO A 269 -15.62 -23.41 8.52
C PRO A 269 -14.18 -23.92 8.57
N LEU A 270 -13.30 -23.22 9.27
CA LEU A 270 -11.89 -23.61 9.38
C LEU A 270 -11.70 -24.98 10.06
N GLU A 271 -12.63 -25.37 10.94
CA GLU A 271 -12.62 -26.68 11.59
C GLU A 271 -12.84 -27.85 10.62
N GLU A 272 -13.46 -27.60 9.46
CA GLU A 272 -13.69 -28.62 8.43
C GLU A 272 -12.51 -28.72 7.46
N SER A 273 -11.82 -27.61 7.20
CA SER A 273 -10.69 -27.55 6.27
C SER A 273 -9.33 -27.87 6.91
N LEU A 274 -9.16 -27.63 8.22
CA LEU A 274 -7.88 -27.81 8.92
C LEU A 274 -7.86 -29.06 9.81
N ASP A 275 -6.66 -29.62 9.98
CA ASP A 275 -6.45 -30.64 11.01
C ASP A 275 -6.73 -30.08 12.42
N ALA A 276 -7.31 -30.93 13.28
CA ALA A 276 -7.76 -30.52 14.60
C ALA A 276 -6.62 -30.00 15.49
N ALA A 277 -5.41 -30.57 15.39
CA ALA A 277 -4.27 -30.11 16.18
C ALA A 277 -3.81 -28.73 15.72
N LEU A 278 -3.66 -28.54 14.39
CA LEU A 278 -3.27 -27.27 13.80
C LEU A 278 -4.30 -26.17 14.11
N TYR A 279 -5.59 -26.47 13.99
CA TYR A 279 -6.66 -25.53 14.32
C TYR A 279 -6.62 -25.06 15.79
N GLN A 280 -6.35 -25.96 16.75
CA GLN A 280 -6.20 -25.58 18.16
C GLN A 280 -4.98 -24.68 18.41
N THR A 281 -3.86 -24.95 17.74
CA THR A 281 -2.67 -24.09 17.82
C THR A 281 -2.99 -22.69 17.32
N ILE A 282 -3.69 -22.57 16.19
CA ILE A 282 -4.08 -21.27 15.61
C ILE A 282 -5.04 -20.52 16.55
N LEU A 283 -6.06 -21.21 17.10
CA LEU A 283 -6.97 -20.62 18.11
C LEU A 283 -6.24 -20.12 19.35
N GLY A 284 -5.13 -20.77 19.71
CA GLY A 284 -4.25 -20.37 20.80
C GLY A 284 -3.43 -19.11 20.50
N ALA A 285 -3.05 -18.87 19.24
CA ALA A 285 -2.14 -17.78 18.86
C ALA A 285 -2.86 -16.51 18.36
N PHE A 286 -3.99 -16.64 17.67
CA PHE A 286 -4.65 -15.53 16.97
C PHE A 286 -6.01 -15.14 17.56
N ASP A 287 -6.49 -13.95 17.22
CA ASP A 287 -7.88 -13.56 17.45
C ASP A 287 -8.76 -13.91 16.23
N PHE A 288 -9.96 -14.38 16.54
CA PHE A 288 -11.00 -14.74 15.59
C PHE A 288 -12.25 -13.86 15.74
N ASN A 289 -12.27 -12.98 16.73
CA ASN A 289 -13.30 -11.96 16.81
C ASN A 289 -12.97 -10.86 15.81
N GLU A 290 -13.98 -10.39 15.12
CA GLU A 290 -13.83 -9.28 14.20
C GLU A 290 -13.33 -8.01 14.92
N ALA A 291 -12.29 -7.39 14.37
CA ALA A 291 -11.69 -6.18 14.92
C ALA A 291 -12.65 -4.98 14.88
N ASP A 292 -12.50 -4.07 15.84
CA ASP A 292 -13.28 -2.82 15.90
C ASP A 292 -12.67 -1.69 15.05
N LEU A 293 -11.47 -1.91 14.50
CA LEU A 293 -10.80 -1.03 13.54
C LEU A 293 -10.59 -1.78 12.22
N ALA A 294 -11.27 -1.33 11.17
CA ALA A 294 -11.22 -1.94 9.85
C ALA A 294 -10.36 -1.09 8.90
N ALA A 295 -9.45 -1.75 8.20
CA ALA A 295 -8.78 -1.27 7.02
C ALA A 295 -9.56 -1.74 5.78
N ILE A 296 -10.16 -0.79 5.09
CA ILE A 296 -10.99 -0.98 3.90
C ILE A 296 -10.12 -0.67 2.70
N SER A 297 -9.85 -1.68 1.89
CA SER A 297 -8.95 -1.60 0.75
C SER A 297 -9.76 -1.78 -0.53
N ALA A 298 -9.74 -0.79 -1.41
CA ALA A 298 -10.36 -0.84 -2.73
C ALA A 298 -9.28 -0.88 -3.80
N VAL A 299 -9.36 -1.88 -4.68
CA VAL A 299 -8.50 -2.07 -5.84
C VAL A 299 -9.34 -1.85 -7.09
N SER A 300 -9.15 -0.73 -7.78
CA SER A 300 -9.77 -0.50 -9.09
C SER A 300 -8.80 -0.84 -10.22
N HIS A 301 -9.31 -1.41 -11.30
CA HIS A 301 -8.58 -1.82 -12.49
C HIS A 301 -8.93 -0.91 -13.66
N ALA A 302 -7.92 -0.58 -14.47
CA ALA A 302 -8.15 0.25 -15.64
C ALA A 302 -9.03 -0.48 -16.68
N PRO A 303 -9.95 0.23 -17.34
CA PRO A 303 -10.75 -0.36 -18.41
C PRO A 303 -9.84 -0.91 -19.54
N GLY A 304 -9.89 -2.21 -19.76
CA GLY A 304 -9.18 -2.89 -20.85
C GLY A 304 -7.73 -3.31 -20.56
N ASP A 305 -7.17 -2.98 -19.38
CA ASP A 305 -5.91 -3.56 -18.93
C ASP A 305 -5.93 -3.84 -17.41
N PRO A 306 -6.11 -5.10 -16.99
CA PRO A 306 -6.19 -5.45 -15.57
C PRO A 306 -4.87 -5.24 -14.81
N ARG A 307 -3.74 -5.03 -15.51
CA ARG A 307 -2.43 -4.79 -14.89
C ARG A 307 -2.32 -3.39 -14.29
N ILE A 308 -3.04 -2.42 -14.85
CA ILE A 308 -3.07 -1.07 -14.31
C ILE A 308 -4.10 -1.06 -13.19
N ARG A 309 -3.60 -1.02 -11.96
CA ARG A 309 -4.41 -1.03 -10.75
C ARG A 309 -4.13 0.20 -9.89
N LEU A 310 -5.17 0.72 -9.27
CA LEU A 310 -5.08 1.74 -8.24
C LEU A 310 -5.56 1.11 -6.93
N HIS A 311 -4.69 1.09 -5.94
CA HIS A 311 -5.03 0.64 -4.60
C HIS A 311 -5.23 1.85 -3.69
N VAL A 312 -6.36 1.85 -3.01
CA VAL A 312 -6.78 2.91 -2.11
C VAL A 312 -7.21 2.24 -0.81
N GLN A 313 -6.64 2.65 0.32
CA GLN A 313 -6.95 2.07 1.62
C GLN A 313 -7.42 3.15 2.59
N VAL A 314 -8.47 2.87 3.36
CA VAL A 314 -9.00 3.74 4.41
C VAL A 314 -9.14 2.97 5.71
N ILE A 315 -8.78 3.61 6.82
CA ILE A 315 -8.93 3.02 8.15
C ILE A 315 -10.10 3.69 8.84
N ARG A 316 -11.04 2.89 9.35
CA ARG A 316 -12.25 3.35 10.05
C ARG A 316 -12.50 2.55 11.30
N GLU A 317 -12.96 3.24 12.35
CA GLU A 317 -13.58 2.59 13.50
C GLU A 317 -14.97 2.07 13.09
N VAL A 318 -15.27 0.82 13.41
CA VAL A 318 -16.50 0.11 13.00
C VAL A 318 -17.35 -0.35 14.18
N LYS A 319 -16.95 0.01 15.40
CA LYS A 319 -17.66 -0.31 16.65
C LYS A 319 -19.01 0.41 16.80
N ILE A 320 -20.12 -0.21 16.42
CA ILE A 320 -21.48 0.40 16.41
C ILE A 320 -21.86 1.19 17.69
N THR A 321 -21.33 0.79 18.85
CA THR A 321 -21.61 1.42 20.15
C THR A 321 -20.84 2.72 20.41
N SER A 322 -19.79 3.02 19.65
CA SER A 322 -19.07 4.28 19.77
C SER A 322 -19.75 5.37 18.95
N GLY A 323 -20.04 6.51 19.60
CA GLY A 323 -20.67 7.67 18.95
C GLY A 323 -19.81 8.33 17.88
N THR A 324 -18.55 7.90 17.71
CA THR A 324 -17.58 8.37 16.72
C THR A 324 -17.94 7.94 15.28
N ILE A 325 -18.81 6.95 15.11
CA ILE A 325 -19.19 6.39 13.79
C ILE A 325 -20.16 7.28 13.01
N PHE A 326 -21.03 8.01 13.70
CA PHE A 326 -22.10 8.84 13.11
C PHE A 326 -21.81 10.34 13.22
N SER A 327 -20.63 10.69 13.71
CA SER A 327 -20.26 12.03 14.13
C SER A 327 -19.52 12.74 13.00
N ASP A 328 -20.25 13.53 12.22
CA ASP A 328 -19.73 14.58 11.33
C ASP A 328 -19.26 15.80 12.16
N ARG A 329 -18.62 15.55 13.32
CA ARG A 329 -17.95 16.60 14.06
C ARG A 329 -16.61 16.87 13.38
N GLU A 330 -16.20 18.14 13.38
CA GLU A 330 -15.04 18.70 12.68
C GLU A 330 -13.68 17.96 12.86
N GLN A 331 -13.61 16.88 13.64
CA GLN A 331 -12.37 16.18 14.00
C GLN A 331 -12.47 14.64 14.20
N GLU A 332 -13.57 13.95 13.83
CA GLU A 332 -13.73 12.53 14.24
C GLU A 332 -13.74 11.48 13.10
N THR A 333 -14.04 11.85 11.85
CA THR A 333 -13.99 10.92 10.70
C THR A 333 -12.71 11.08 9.89
N PHE A 334 -11.59 10.61 10.41
CA PHE A 334 -10.38 10.50 9.59
C PHE A 334 -10.55 9.40 8.55
N SER A 335 -10.54 9.77 7.27
CA SER A 335 -10.19 8.86 6.18
C SER A 335 -8.68 8.94 6.01
N ILE A 336 -7.92 8.03 6.60
CA ILE A 336 -6.49 7.93 6.26
C ILE A 336 -6.43 7.20 4.93
N TRP A 337 -6.44 7.96 3.84
CA TRP A 337 -6.27 7.43 2.49
C TRP A 337 -4.79 7.05 2.30
N GLU A 338 -4.46 5.79 2.52
CA GLU A 338 -3.13 5.26 2.25
C GLU A 338 -3.01 4.85 0.79
N LYS A 339 -1.96 5.34 0.13
CA LYS A 339 -1.58 4.91 -1.20
C LYS A 339 -0.52 3.82 -1.06
N LYS A 340 -0.89 2.54 -1.21
CA LYS A 340 0.14 1.50 -1.37
C LYS A 340 0.71 1.56 -2.78
N LEU A 341 2.02 1.69 -2.88
CA LEU A 341 2.78 1.40 -4.08
C LEU A 341 3.14 -0.09 -4.01
N HIS A 342 2.62 -0.89 -4.94
CA HIS A 342 3.13 -2.23 -5.19
C HIS A 342 4.01 -2.21 -6.44
#